data_AF-A0A3L5TR93-F1
#
_entry.id   AF-A0A3L5TR93-F1
#
_cell.length_a   1.000
_cell.length_b   1.000
_cell.length_c   1.000
_cell.angle_alpha   90.00
_cell.angle_beta   90.00
_cell.angle_gamma   90.00
#
_symmetry.space_group_name_H-M   'P 1'
#
loop_
_entity.id
_entity.type
_entity.pdbx_description
1 polymer ?
#
loop_
_entity_poly.entity_id
_entity_poly.type
_entity_poly.pdbx_seq_one_letter_code
_entity_poly.pdbx_strand_id
1 'polypeptide(L)'
;MSRNHSYLVNGHGFIVHSTDISLLIVDEQSNTASRKYQNGDHVYSVLDDACASVVSWPTGSFSLPKPKSGCPSGWDEGYRFQDNEDNSNNNRVTLGSTHHFYGIFGVNTKMYYCTKTTYSGSSDSWPKGNYCFARKGGSCPSGFCTGFIYWDDEDTANRNYKSGVLPDGQYDSNTKINYCCRSDGYAYSYINLPTSKPFYLYKYKSACQRVRGMTVRQESVTMDDEDVRNESSDGGCHP
;
A
#
# COMPACT_ATOMS: atom_id res chain seq x y z
N MET A 1 0.22 11.31 -10.21
CA MET A 1 0.63 12.70 -9.93
C MET A 1 0.76 12.77 -8.44
N SER A 2 1.91 12.37 -7.91
CA SER A 2 2.34 12.88 -6.62
C SER A 2 2.36 14.39 -6.77
N ARG A 3 1.61 15.08 -5.94
CA ARG A 3 1.64 16.54 -5.88
C ARG A 3 2.53 16.83 -4.69
N ASN A 4 3.73 17.35 -4.96
CA ASN A 4 4.45 18.13 -3.95
C ASN A 4 3.50 19.26 -3.54
N HIS A 5 2.85 19.11 -2.38
CA HIS A 5 2.03 20.18 -1.82
C HIS A 5 2.91 20.98 -0.89
N SER A 6 3.44 22.10 -1.38
CA SER A 6 3.89 23.18 -0.52
C SER A 6 2.65 23.89 0.03
N TYR A 7 2.26 23.57 1.26
CA TYR A 7 1.20 24.31 1.96
C TYR A 7 1.82 25.52 2.65
N LEU A 8 1.48 26.73 2.18
CA LEU A 8 1.72 27.96 2.94
C LEU A 8 0.71 28.03 4.09
N VAL A 9 1.14 27.77 5.32
CA VAL A 9 0.34 28.01 6.52
C VAL A 9 0.74 29.37 7.10
N ASN A 10 -0.10 30.37 6.86
CA ASN A 10 -0.20 31.66 7.56
C ASN A 10 1.11 32.34 8.04
N GLY A 11 1.57 33.33 7.27
CA GLY A 11 2.16 34.56 7.81
C GLY A 11 3.66 34.56 8.17
N HIS A 12 4.31 33.40 8.31
CA HIS A 12 5.76 33.31 8.43
C HIS A 12 6.25 32.15 7.56
N GLY A 13 7.04 32.46 6.54
CA GLY A 13 7.43 31.50 5.50
C GLY A 13 8.29 30.36 6.05
N PHE A 14 7.67 29.20 6.22
CA PHE A 14 8.31 27.88 6.23
C PHE A 14 7.65 27.07 5.11
N ILE A 15 8.45 26.50 4.21
CA ILE A 15 7.96 25.64 3.13
C ILE A 15 7.99 24.22 3.68
N VAL A 16 6.82 23.69 4.07
CA VAL A 16 6.68 22.30 4.50
C VAL A 16 6.72 21.41 3.25
N HIS A 17 7.72 20.53 3.16
CA HIS A 17 7.95 19.63 2.03
C HIS A 17 7.50 18.21 2.38
N SER A 18 6.18 17.95 2.41
CA SER A 18 5.67 16.61 2.72
C SER A 18 5.41 15.76 1.48
N THR A 19 5.70 14.47 1.56
CA THR A 19 5.42 13.46 0.55
C THR A 19 4.20 12.61 0.94
N ASP A 20 3.23 12.50 0.02
CA ASP A 20 1.98 11.77 0.24
C ASP A 20 2.02 10.39 -0.41
N ILE A 21 1.89 9.32 0.39
CA ILE A 21 1.56 7.99 -0.13
C ILE A 21 0.07 7.73 0.09
N SER A 22 -0.70 7.70 -1.00
CA SER A 22 -2.09 7.23 -0.98
C SER A 22 -2.16 5.73 -1.25
N LEU A 23 -2.67 5.00 -0.27
CA LEU A 23 -2.88 3.57 -0.32
C LEU A 23 -4.37 3.23 -0.27
N LEU A 24 -4.67 1.98 -0.57
CA LEU A 24 -6.01 1.44 -0.54
C LEU A 24 -5.95 0.22 0.35
N ILE A 25 -6.67 0.23 1.47
CA ILE A 25 -7.00 -1.04 2.11
C ILE A 25 -8.17 -1.67 1.36
N VAL A 26 -7.93 -2.91 0.97
CA VAL A 26 -8.91 -3.85 0.45
C VAL A 26 -9.33 -4.69 1.64
N ASP A 27 -10.51 -4.45 2.17
CA ASP A 27 -11.06 -5.13 3.35
C ASP A 27 -12.12 -6.16 2.95
N GLU A 28 -12.29 -7.20 3.76
CA GLU A 28 -13.24 -8.27 3.48
C GLU A 28 -14.68 -7.73 3.51
N GLN A 29 -15.52 -8.14 2.57
CA GLN A 29 -16.96 -7.85 2.68
C GLN A 29 -17.56 -8.78 3.73
N SER A 30 -18.17 -8.23 4.78
CA SER A 30 -19.02 -8.98 5.70
C SER A 30 -20.29 -9.45 4.99
N ASN A 31 -20.19 -10.47 4.13
CA ASN A 31 -21.33 -10.95 3.36
C ASN A 31 -22.15 -11.95 4.18
N THR A 32 -22.84 -11.47 5.22
CA THR A 32 -23.91 -12.24 5.88
C THR A 32 -25.22 -12.02 5.14
N ALA A 33 -25.34 -12.57 3.93
CA ALA A 33 -26.60 -12.62 3.21
C ALA A 33 -26.85 -14.04 2.68
N SER A 34 -27.21 -14.95 3.58
CA SER A 34 -27.80 -16.23 3.20
C SER A 34 -29.17 -15.99 2.56
N ARG A 35 -29.35 -16.35 1.29
CA ARG A 35 -30.69 -16.37 0.67
C ARG A 35 -31.48 -17.54 1.25
N LYS A 36 -32.62 -17.23 1.87
CA LYS A 36 -33.58 -18.24 2.33
C LYS A 36 -34.55 -18.54 1.21
N TYR A 37 -34.61 -19.79 0.77
CA TYR A 37 -35.68 -20.29 -0.09
C TYR A 37 -36.69 -21.06 0.76
N GLN A 38 -37.98 -20.77 0.60
CA GLN A 38 -39.05 -21.55 1.21
C GLN A 38 -39.67 -22.50 0.18
N ASN A 39 -39.77 -23.77 0.54
CA ASN A 39 -40.61 -24.75 -0.14
C ASN A 39 -41.35 -25.55 0.94
N GLY A 40 -42.61 -25.20 1.20
CA GLY A 40 -43.38 -25.73 2.33
C GLY A 40 -42.79 -25.34 3.71
N ASP A 41 -42.99 -26.19 4.71
CA ASP A 41 -42.55 -25.97 6.10
C ASP A 41 -41.03 -26.16 6.33
N HIS A 42 -40.26 -26.41 5.27
CA HIS A 42 -38.82 -26.58 5.33
C HIS A 42 -38.09 -25.32 4.87
N VAL A 43 -37.27 -24.75 5.76
CA VAL A 43 -36.35 -23.65 5.46
C VAL A 43 -35.01 -24.24 5.04
N TYR A 44 -34.60 -24.03 3.80
CA TYR A 44 -33.27 -24.41 3.31
C TYR A 44 -32.36 -23.17 3.30
N SER A 45 -31.19 -23.27 3.94
CA SER A 45 -30.09 -22.32 3.75
C SER A 45 -29.25 -22.81 2.57
N VAL A 46 -29.33 -22.12 1.44
CA VAL A 46 -28.35 -22.31 0.37
C VAL A 46 -27.10 -21.58 0.82
N LEU A 47 -26.09 -22.31 1.26
CA LEU A 47 -24.73 -21.79 1.21
C LEU A 47 -24.44 -21.69 -0.29
N ASP A 48 -24.22 -20.46 -0.79
CA ASP A 48 -23.76 -20.23 -2.16
C ASP A 48 -22.32 -20.76 -2.28
N ASP A 49 -22.16 -22.08 -2.20
CA ASP A 49 -20.90 -22.79 -2.35
C ASP A 49 -20.71 -23.16 -3.83
N ALA A 50 -20.81 -22.13 -4.68
CA ALA A 50 -20.23 -22.20 -6.00
C ALA A 50 -18.72 -22.12 -5.80
N CYS A 51 -18.09 -23.30 -5.59
CA CYS A 51 -16.65 -23.56 -5.52
C CYS A 51 -15.82 -22.28 -5.65
N ALA A 52 -15.59 -21.59 -4.53
CA ALA A 52 -14.71 -20.43 -4.51
C ALA A 52 -13.34 -20.94 -4.92
N SER A 53 -13.01 -20.84 -6.22
CA SER A 53 -11.69 -21.15 -6.73
C SER A 53 -10.72 -20.36 -5.84
N VAL A 54 -9.81 -21.06 -5.16
CA VAL A 54 -8.81 -20.40 -4.31
C VAL A 54 -7.95 -19.56 -5.23
N VAL A 55 -8.32 -18.28 -5.39
CA VAL A 55 -7.55 -17.32 -6.16
C VAL A 55 -6.21 -17.24 -5.45
N SER A 56 -5.16 -17.63 -6.15
CA SER A 56 -3.79 -17.56 -5.64
C SER A 56 -3.21 -16.20 -5.93
N TRP A 57 -2.22 -15.78 -5.14
CA TRP A 57 -1.47 -14.57 -5.45
C TRP A 57 -0.74 -14.73 -6.79
N PRO A 58 -0.63 -13.66 -7.60
CA PRO A 58 0.12 -13.70 -8.84
C PRO A 58 1.57 -14.15 -8.61
N THR A 59 2.15 -14.72 -9.67
CA THR A 59 3.57 -15.10 -9.70
C THR A 59 4.50 -13.89 -9.53
N GLY A 60 5.71 -14.18 -9.07
CA GLY A 60 6.75 -13.18 -8.79
C GLY A 60 6.80 -12.73 -7.34
N SER A 61 7.79 -11.88 -7.07
CA SER A 61 8.03 -11.28 -5.76
C SER A 61 7.54 -9.84 -5.74
N PHE A 62 6.94 -9.41 -4.63
CA PHE A 62 6.46 -8.04 -4.44
C PHE A 62 6.19 -7.78 -2.96
N SER A 63 6.11 -6.50 -2.60
CA SER A 63 5.85 -6.06 -1.23
C SER A 63 4.60 -5.18 -1.17
N LEU A 64 3.76 -5.46 -0.18
CA LEU A 64 2.59 -4.67 0.15
C LEU A 64 2.73 -4.15 1.58
N PRO A 65 2.21 -2.96 1.90
CA PRO A 65 2.13 -2.49 3.28
C PRO A 65 1.36 -3.48 4.15
N LYS A 66 1.78 -3.61 5.40
CA LYS A 66 1.21 -4.57 6.34
C LYS A 66 -0.07 -3.98 6.96
N PRO A 67 -1.23 -4.64 6.84
CA PRO A 67 -2.41 -4.27 7.60
C PRO A 67 -2.34 -4.78 9.04
N LYS A 68 -3.15 -4.20 9.93
CA LYS A 68 -3.31 -4.66 11.33
C LYS A 68 -3.77 -6.12 11.43
N SER A 69 -4.47 -6.64 10.43
CA SER A 69 -4.86 -8.06 10.30
C SER A 69 -3.68 -9.02 10.01
N GLY A 70 -2.48 -8.48 9.78
CA GLY A 70 -1.27 -9.24 9.51
C GLY A 70 -1.12 -9.66 8.04
N CYS A 71 0.00 -10.32 7.74
CA CYS A 71 0.33 -10.72 6.38
C CYS A 71 -0.45 -11.97 5.91
N PRO A 72 -0.60 -12.14 4.58
CA PRO A 72 -1.00 -13.43 4.01
C PRO A 72 -0.06 -14.55 4.47
N SER A 73 -0.57 -15.79 4.53
CA SER A 73 0.21 -16.93 5.00
C SER A 73 1.44 -17.17 4.11
N GLY A 74 2.58 -17.44 4.74
CA GLY A 74 3.85 -17.71 4.05
C GLY A 74 4.57 -16.50 3.46
N TRP A 75 4.16 -15.28 3.82
CA TRP A 75 4.86 -14.05 3.41
C TRP A 75 5.83 -13.60 4.51
N ASP A 76 6.95 -13.03 4.09
CA ASP A 76 7.94 -12.45 4.99
C ASP A 76 7.50 -11.06 5.46
N GLU A 77 8.03 -10.64 6.61
CA GLU A 77 7.79 -9.31 7.16
C GLU A 77 9.07 -8.49 7.24
N GLY A 78 8.91 -7.18 7.13
CA GLY A 78 9.97 -6.21 7.35
C GLY A 78 9.41 -4.83 7.67
N TYR A 79 10.28 -3.91 8.10
CA TYR A 79 9.87 -2.53 8.34
C TYR A 79 11.00 -1.54 8.05
N ARG A 80 10.58 -0.33 7.69
CA ARG A 80 11.41 0.87 7.65
C ARG A 80 10.93 1.81 8.75
N PHE A 81 11.86 2.23 9.60
CA PHE A 81 11.70 3.34 10.52
C PHE A 81 12.40 4.56 9.89
N GLN A 82 11.63 5.63 9.67
CA GLN A 82 12.08 6.92 9.21
C GLN A 82 12.05 7.89 10.40
N ASP A 83 13.23 8.42 10.72
CA ASP A 83 13.41 9.62 11.53
C ASP A 83 13.05 10.79 10.62
N ASN A 84 11.82 11.27 10.79
CA ASN A 84 11.25 12.38 10.03
C ASN A 84 11.55 13.69 10.78
N GLU A 85 11.25 14.84 10.18
CA GLU A 85 11.58 16.15 10.75
C GLU A 85 11.08 16.29 12.19
N ASP A 86 11.96 16.63 13.13
CA ASP A 86 11.63 16.80 14.55
C ASP A 86 10.89 18.13 14.83
N ASN A 87 11.10 19.19 14.04
CA ASN A 87 10.55 20.52 14.28
C ASN A 87 9.38 20.85 13.36
N SER A 88 8.24 21.26 13.92
CA SER A 88 7.04 21.60 13.14
C SER A 88 6.50 20.45 12.26
N ASN A 89 6.86 19.21 12.61
CA ASN A 89 6.45 17.99 11.91
C ASN A 89 4.95 17.96 11.58
N ASN A 90 4.66 17.68 10.33
CA ASN A 90 3.32 17.61 9.78
C ASN A 90 3.00 16.21 9.21
N ASN A 91 3.60 15.15 9.78
CA ASN A 91 3.23 13.78 9.48
C ASN A 91 1.74 13.57 9.70
N ARG A 92 1.09 12.88 8.76
CA ARG A 92 -0.33 12.58 8.84
C ARG A 92 -0.59 11.15 8.43
N VAL A 93 -1.60 10.56 9.03
CA VAL A 93 -2.21 9.32 8.56
C VAL A 93 -3.72 9.53 8.53
N THR A 94 -4.42 8.83 7.64
CA THR A 94 -5.89 8.87 7.57
C THR A 94 -6.53 8.79 8.95
N LEU A 95 -7.20 9.88 9.33
CA LEU A 95 -7.88 10.15 10.61
C LEU A 95 -7.44 9.26 11.79
N GLY A 96 -6.23 9.52 12.30
CA GLY A 96 -5.74 8.97 13.56
C GLY A 96 -5.83 7.44 13.65
N SER A 97 -6.30 6.88 14.78
CA SER A 97 -6.32 5.44 15.03
C SER A 97 -7.26 4.61 14.12
N THR A 98 -8.03 5.24 13.22
CA THR A 98 -9.02 4.58 12.35
C THR A 98 -8.45 3.98 11.07
N HIS A 99 -7.17 4.23 10.79
CA HIS A 99 -6.45 3.56 9.70
C HIS A 99 -6.20 2.08 10.02
N HIS A 100 -5.88 1.31 8.99
CA HIS A 100 -5.62 -0.11 9.12
C HIS A 100 -4.14 -0.47 8.93
N PHE A 101 -3.25 0.49 8.75
CA PHE A 101 -1.81 0.24 8.71
C PHE A 101 -1.30 -0.35 10.03
N TYR A 102 -0.43 -1.33 9.94
CA TYR A 102 0.40 -1.77 11.06
C TYR A 102 1.69 -0.96 11.06
N GLY A 103 1.88 -0.11 12.07
CA GLY A 103 3.02 0.81 12.11
C GLY A 103 2.90 1.85 13.22
N ILE A 104 3.84 2.80 13.19
CA ILE A 104 3.86 4.00 14.04
C ILE A 104 3.81 5.20 13.09
N PHE A 105 2.92 6.15 13.35
CA PHE A 105 2.70 7.32 12.49
C PHE A 105 2.56 8.56 13.39
N GLY A 106 3.66 8.94 14.03
CA GLY A 106 3.76 10.11 14.91
C GLY A 106 4.77 11.11 14.34
N VAL A 107 5.61 11.70 15.20
CA VAL A 107 6.76 12.52 14.73
C VAL A 107 7.64 11.70 13.79
N ASN A 108 7.88 10.44 14.11
CA ASN A 108 8.57 9.49 13.24
C ASN A 108 7.62 8.46 12.67
N THR A 109 7.96 7.92 11.50
CA THR A 109 7.15 6.90 10.83
C THR A 109 7.83 5.54 10.85
N LYS A 110 7.03 4.51 11.11
CA LYS A 110 7.46 3.11 11.06
C LYS A 110 6.48 2.32 10.21
N MET A 111 6.81 2.15 8.93
CA MET A 111 5.98 1.41 7.99
C MET A 111 6.42 -0.06 7.93
N TYR A 112 5.49 -0.98 8.13
CA TYR A 112 5.71 -2.41 7.96
C TYR A 112 5.23 -2.90 6.59
N TYR A 113 5.89 -3.94 6.10
CA TYR A 113 5.59 -4.57 4.81
C TYR A 113 5.42 -6.08 4.97
N CYS A 114 4.47 -6.60 4.22
CA CYS A 114 4.33 -8.01 3.88
C CYS A 114 5.00 -8.22 2.51
N THR A 115 5.98 -9.11 2.43
CA THR A 115 6.73 -9.38 1.20
C THR A 115 6.55 -10.83 0.77
N LYS A 116 6.01 -11.01 -0.43
CA LYS A 116 6.03 -12.31 -1.11
C LYS A 116 7.41 -12.49 -1.74
N THR A 117 8.20 -13.42 -1.22
CA THR A 117 9.53 -13.77 -1.76
C THR A 117 9.47 -15.01 -2.66
N THR A 118 8.43 -15.82 -2.52
CA THR A 118 8.24 -17.04 -3.33
C THR A 118 7.80 -16.71 -4.75
N TYR A 119 8.48 -17.32 -5.72
CA TYR A 119 8.13 -17.22 -7.14
C TYR A 119 6.98 -18.15 -7.54
N SER A 120 6.53 -19.03 -6.64
CA SER A 120 5.32 -19.84 -6.82
C SER A 120 4.06 -18.96 -6.78
N GLY A 121 3.03 -19.35 -7.52
CA GLY A 121 1.77 -18.62 -7.70
C GLY A 121 0.99 -19.18 -8.88
N SER A 122 -0.20 -18.66 -9.17
CA SER A 122 -0.91 -19.05 -10.40
C SER A 122 -0.13 -18.59 -11.62
N SER A 123 -0.22 -19.33 -12.73
CA SER A 123 0.33 -18.92 -14.03
C SER A 123 -0.33 -17.64 -14.57
N ASP A 124 -1.36 -17.14 -13.90
CA ASP A 124 -2.05 -15.92 -14.28
C ASP A 124 -1.16 -14.71 -14.02
N SER A 125 -0.96 -13.91 -15.06
CA SER A 125 -0.42 -12.57 -14.93
C SER A 125 -1.31 -11.75 -14.00
N TRP A 126 -0.70 -10.84 -13.25
CA TRP A 126 -1.40 -9.77 -12.55
C TRP A 126 -2.57 -9.21 -13.37
N PRO A 127 -3.75 -8.99 -12.77
CA PRO A 127 -4.92 -8.52 -13.51
C PRO A 127 -4.74 -7.07 -13.98
N LYS A 128 -5.20 -6.76 -15.20
CA LYS A 128 -5.25 -5.39 -15.73
C LYS A 128 -6.03 -4.47 -14.80
N GLY A 129 -5.55 -3.25 -14.60
CA GLY A 129 -6.17 -2.31 -13.67
C GLY A 129 -5.39 -1.01 -13.54
N ASN A 130 -5.64 -0.29 -12.45
CA ASN A 130 -4.96 0.96 -12.14
C ASN A 130 -4.50 1.00 -10.68
N TYR A 131 -3.29 0.51 -10.43
CA TYR A 131 -2.72 0.38 -9.08
C TYR A 131 -1.20 0.16 -9.15
N CYS A 132 -0.53 0.30 -7.99
CA CYS A 132 0.86 -0.12 -7.81
C CYS A 132 1.04 -1.10 -6.64
N PHE A 133 2.23 -1.68 -6.58
CA PHE A 133 2.82 -2.33 -5.41
C PHE A 133 4.29 -1.91 -5.26
N ALA A 134 4.86 -2.07 -4.06
CA ALA A 134 6.28 -1.82 -3.86
C ALA A 134 7.07 -2.97 -4.48
N ARG A 135 8.04 -2.64 -5.33
CA ARG A 135 8.77 -3.60 -6.14
C ARG A 135 9.58 -4.52 -5.23
N LYS A 136 9.66 -5.80 -5.58
CA LYS A 136 10.61 -6.74 -5.02
C LYS A 136 11.16 -7.63 -6.13
N GLY A 137 12.44 -7.98 -6.07
CA GLY A 137 13.05 -8.92 -7.02
C GLY A 137 13.69 -8.25 -8.24
N GLY A 138 13.99 -6.95 -8.15
CA GLY A 138 14.85 -6.20 -9.07
C GLY A 138 14.15 -5.65 -10.31
N SER A 139 12.97 -6.16 -10.67
CA SER A 139 12.25 -5.74 -11.88
C SER A 139 10.74 -5.78 -11.70
N CYS A 140 10.02 -5.02 -12.55
CA CYS A 140 8.57 -5.06 -12.56
C CYS A 140 8.05 -6.19 -13.48
N PRO A 141 6.98 -6.89 -13.09
CA PRO A 141 6.33 -7.86 -13.95
C PRO A 141 5.80 -7.23 -15.25
N SER A 142 5.53 -8.07 -16.26
CA SER A 142 4.96 -7.64 -17.53
C SER A 142 3.67 -6.83 -17.33
N GLY A 143 3.54 -5.72 -18.06
CA GLY A 143 2.43 -4.78 -17.96
C GLY A 143 2.58 -3.71 -16.88
N PHE A 144 3.61 -3.78 -16.03
CA PHE A 144 3.94 -2.73 -15.06
C PHE A 144 5.14 -1.92 -15.53
N CYS A 145 5.06 -0.60 -15.35
CA CYS A 145 6.20 0.29 -15.47
C CYS A 145 6.84 0.54 -14.10
N THR A 146 8.14 0.84 -14.11
CA THR A 146 8.95 1.11 -12.91
C THR A 146 8.89 2.59 -12.54
N GLY A 147 8.90 2.88 -11.26
CA GLY A 147 9.20 4.20 -10.72
C GLY A 147 9.75 4.11 -9.30
N PHE A 148 9.96 5.26 -8.68
CA PHE A 148 10.42 5.37 -7.31
C PHE A 148 9.88 6.63 -6.64
N ILE A 149 9.89 6.61 -5.32
CA ILE A 149 9.83 7.80 -4.48
C ILE A 149 11.08 7.75 -3.59
N TYR A 150 11.69 8.92 -3.41
CA TYR A 150 12.86 9.18 -2.59
C TYR A 150 12.50 10.27 -1.58
N TRP A 151 12.68 9.92 -0.31
CA TRP A 151 12.53 10.76 0.86
C TRP A 151 13.93 11.13 1.34
N ASP A 152 14.21 12.42 1.37
CA ASP A 152 15.37 12.98 2.03
C ASP A 152 15.02 13.13 3.52
N ASP A 153 15.23 12.06 4.27
CA ASP A 153 14.89 11.98 5.69
C ASP A 153 15.80 12.93 6.50
N GLU A 154 15.54 13.14 7.79
CA GLU A 154 16.25 14.18 8.57
C GLU A 154 17.79 13.97 8.59
N ASP A 155 18.57 15.00 8.28
CA ASP A 155 20.04 14.90 8.20
C ASP A 155 20.71 14.93 9.58
N THR A 156 20.10 15.60 10.56
CA THR A 156 20.72 15.86 11.86
C THR A 156 20.35 14.78 12.87
N ALA A 157 21.37 14.10 13.42
CA ALA A 157 21.18 13.04 14.43
C ALA A 157 20.26 11.88 14.00
N ASN A 158 20.11 11.68 12.69
CA ASN A 158 19.30 10.66 12.02
C ASN A 158 19.42 9.27 12.66
N ARG A 159 18.27 8.69 13.04
CA ARG A 159 18.13 7.37 13.65
C ARG A 159 17.35 6.39 12.80
N ASN A 160 17.41 6.57 11.49
CA ASN A 160 16.85 5.66 10.52
C ASN A 160 17.27 4.21 10.76
N TYR A 161 16.30 3.30 10.73
CA TYR A 161 16.56 1.89 10.98
C TYR A 161 15.64 1.00 10.14
N LYS A 162 16.07 -0.24 9.91
CA LYS A 162 15.29 -1.24 9.18
C LYS A 162 15.52 -2.64 9.70
N SER A 163 14.56 -3.52 9.47
CA SER A 163 14.70 -4.95 9.75
C SER A 163 13.82 -5.79 8.84
N GLY A 164 14.13 -7.08 8.74
CA GLY A 164 13.38 -8.05 7.96
C GLY A 164 13.48 -7.86 6.45
N VAL A 165 12.46 -8.32 5.73
CA VAL A 165 12.42 -8.30 4.25
C VAL A 165 11.66 -7.08 3.75
N LEU A 166 12.39 -6.17 3.11
CA LEU A 166 11.86 -4.94 2.55
C LEU A 166 11.65 -4.99 1.03
N PRO A 167 10.83 -4.08 0.47
CA PRO A 167 10.83 -3.78 -0.94
C PRO A 167 12.23 -3.43 -1.47
N ASP A 168 12.38 -3.42 -2.79
CA ASP A 168 13.60 -2.93 -3.43
C ASP A 168 13.72 -1.43 -3.21
N GLY A 169 14.89 -1.00 -2.73
CA GLY A 169 15.08 0.37 -2.30
C GLY A 169 16.50 0.67 -1.82
N GLN A 170 16.71 1.91 -1.42
CA GLN A 170 17.87 2.37 -0.64
C GLN A 170 17.33 2.78 0.72
N TYR A 171 18.03 2.40 1.78
CA TYR A 171 17.56 2.57 3.16
C TYR A 171 18.78 2.85 4.04
N ASP A 172 19.52 3.89 3.66
CA ASP A 172 20.68 4.42 4.37
C ASP A 172 20.21 5.60 5.25
N SER A 173 20.91 6.74 5.21
CA SER A 173 20.46 7.98 5.83
C SER A 173 19.14 8.45 5.24
N ASN A 174 18.83 8.09 4.00
CA ASN A 174 17.59 8.45 3.32
C ASN A 174 16.78 7.21 2.95
N THR A 175 15.57 7.43 2.46
CA THR A 175 14.67 6.34 2.07
C THR A 175 14.36 6.45 0.59
N LYS A 176 14.60 5.37 -0.15
CA LYS A 176 14.11 5.20 -1.52
C LYS A 176 13.33 3.92 -1.62
N ILE A 177 12.11 3.98 -2.15
CA ILE A 177 11.32 2.78 -2.44
C ILE A 177 11.00 2.75 -3.93
N ASN A 178 11.24 1.61 -4.56
CA ASN A 178 10.86 1.39 -5.95
C ASN A 178 9.46 0.80 -6.03
N TYR A 179 8.73 1.17 -7.07
CA TYR A 179 7.35 0.78 -7.30
C TYR A 179 7.18 0.17 -8.68
N CYS A 180 6.18 -0.70 -8.78
CA CYS A 180 5.66 -1.20 -10.03
C CYS A 180 4.20 -0.76 -10.13
N CYS A 181 3.89 0.03 -11.15
CA CYS A 181 2.53 0.49 -11.39
C CYS A 181 2.02 0.08 -12.77
N ARG A 182 0.72 -0.17 -12.87
CA ARG A 182 0.03 -0.39 -14.14
C ARG A 182 -1.19 0.51 -14.22
N SER A 183 -1.54 0.97 -15.41
CA SER A 183 -2.75 1.75 -15.69
C SER A 183 -3.41 1.30 -16.99
N ASP A 184 -3.39 0.01 -17.27
CA ASP A 184 -3.91 -0.64 -18.48
C ASP A 184 -5.32 -1.23 -18.28
N GLY A 185 -6.02 -0.79 -17.24
CA GLY A 185 -7.42 -1.07 -16.96
C GLY A 185 -8.06 0.02 -16.08
N TYR A 186 -9.37 -0.06 -15.89
CA TYR A 186 -10.11 0.92 -15.08
C TYR A 186 -10.15 0.52 -13.61
N ALA A 187 -9.92 1.47 -12.69
CA ALA A 187 -10.02 1.23 -11.25
C ALA A 187 -11.42 0.77 -10.78
N TYR A 188 -12.47 1.12 -11.53
CA TYR A 188 -13.85 0.72 -11.24
C TYR A 188 -14.18 -0.72 -11.68
N SER A 189 -13.38 -1.31 -12.55
CA SER A 189 -13.52 -2.72 -12.94
C SER A 189 -12.94 -3.62 -11.84
N TYR A 190 -13.72 -4.58 -11.36
CA TYR A 190 -13.26 -5.51 -10.32
C TYR A 190 -12.14 -6.42 -10.83
N ILE A 191 -11.01 -6.42 -10.13
CA ILE A 191 -9.95 -7.43 -10.32
C ILE A 191 -10.14 -8.60 -9.35
N ASN A 192 -9.61 -9.76 -9.72
CA ASN A 192 -9.58 -10.93 -8.84
C ASN A 192 -8.18 -11.04 -8.23
N LEU A 193 -8.10 -10.94 -6.91
CA LEU A 193 -6.93 -11.21 -6.08
C LEU A 193 -7.39 -12.01 -4.87
N PRO A 194 -6.49 -12.67 -4.12
CA PRO A 194 -6.88 -13.42 -2.93
C PRO A 194 -7.55 -12.53 -1.89
N THR A 195 -8.69 -12.95 -1.36
CA THR A 195 -9.54 -12.16 -0.47
C THR A 195 -9.60 -12.66 0.96
N SER A 196 -8.84 -13.70 1.30
CA SER A 196 -8.87 -14.33 2.64
C SER A 196 -8.34 -13.47 3.77
N LYS A 197 -7.65 -12.37 3.44
CA LYS A 197 -7.20 -11.34 4.38
C LYS A 197 -7.26 -9.97 3.72
N PRO A 198 -7.48 -8.90 4.50
CA PRO A 198 -7.27 -7.55 4.01
C PRO A 198 -5.85 -7.34 3.53
N PHE A 199 -5.67 -6.49 2.51
CA PHE A 199 -4.35 -6.13 1.97
C PHE A 199 -4.36 -4.72 1.38
N TYR A 200 -3.17 -4.19 1.11
CA TYR A 200 -3.03 -2.91 0.45
C TYR A 200 -2.66 -3.04 -1.02
N LEU A 201 -3.21 -2.16 -1.85
CA LEU A 201 -2.56 -1.74 -3.10
C LEU A 201 -2.33 -0.24 -3.02
N TYR A 202 -1.33 0.26 -3.73
CA TYR A 202 -1.14 1.70 -3.83
C TYR A 202 -2.05 2.25 -4.93
N LYS A 203 -2.64 3.42 -4.67
CA LYS A 203 -3.43 4.13 -5.67
C LYS A 203 -2.52 4.55 -6.82
N TYR A 204 -3.02 4.53 -8.05
CA TYR A 204 -2.30 5.03 -9.21
C TYR A 204 -3.25 5.72 -10.17
N LYS A 205 -2.89 6.92 -10.63
CA LYS A 205 -3.54 7.77 -11.66
C LYS A 205 -5.06 8.07 -11.58
N SER A 206 -5.87 7.27 -10.89
CA SER A 206 -7.33 7.37 -10.83
C SER A 206 -7.84 7.03 -9.42
N ALA A 207 -9.14 6.72 -9.29
CA ALA A 207 -9.69 6.16 -8.06
C ALA A 207 -8.99 4.84 -7.67
N CYS A 208 -9.24 4.36 -6.46
CA CYS A 208 -8.60 3.16 -5.98
C CYS A 208 -9.18 1.88 -6.63
N GLN A 209 -8.31 0.92 -6.94
CA GLN A 209 -8.67 -0.32 -7.64
C GLN A 209 -9.66 -1.18 -6.85
N ARG A 210 -10.82 -1.49 -7.45
CA ARG A 210 -11.80 -2.42 -6.89
C ARG A 210 -11.35 -3.87 -7.01
N VAL A 211 -11.52 -4.65 -5.94
CA VAL A 211 -11.26 -6.09 -5.88
C VAL A 211 -12.57 -6.83 -5.63
N ARG A 212 -12.84 -7.88 -6.40
CA ARG A 212 -14.08 -8.66 -6.28
C ARG A 212 -14.16 -9.28 -4.87
N GLY A 213 -15.33 -9.17 -4.23
CA GLY A 213 -15.55 -9.73 -2.89
C GLY A 213 -14.99 -8.88 -1.73
N MET A 214 -14.43 -7.70 -2.01
CA MET A 214 -13.82 -6.84 -1.01
C MET A 214 -14.39 -5.42 -1.05
N THR A 215 -14.37 -4.74 0.09
CA THR A 215 -14.65 -3.31 0.23
C THR A 215 -13.35 -2.53 0.11
N VAL A 216 -13.43 -1.40 -0.56
CA VAL A 216 -12.27 -0.55 -0.85
C VAL A 216 -12.37 0.73 -0.05
N ARG A 217 -11.34 1.03 0.76
CA ARG A 217 -11.19 2.31 1.48
C ARG A 217 -9.83 2.92 1.14
N GLN A 218 -9.82 4.17 0.69
CA GLN A 218 -8.59 4.93 0.53
C GLN A 218 -8.07 5.33 1.91
N GLU A 219 -6.79 5.07 2.16
CA GLU A 219 -6.06 5.55 3.31
C GLU A 219 -4.75 6.20 2.83
N SER A 220 -4.18 7.10 3.60
CA SER A 220 -2.97 7.83 3.22
C SER A 220 -2.05 7.92 4.42
N VAL A 221 -0.75 7.94 4.12
CA VAL A 221 0.32 8.33 5.03
C VAL A 221 1.06 9.47 4.35
N THR A 222 1.20 10.57 5.05
CA THR A 222 1.99 11.74 4.67
C THR A 222 3.20 11.76 5.57
N MET A 223 4.38 11.80 4.95
CA MET A 223 5.65 11.92 5.65
C MET A 223 6.16 13.33 5.41
N ASP A 224 6.54 14.00 6.49
CA ASP A 224 7.18 15.30 6.52
C ASP A 224 8.66 15.04 6.74
N ASP A 225 9.43 15.28 5.69
CA ASP A 225 10.85 14.95 5.62
C ASP A 225 11.66 16.22 5.95
N GLU A 226 12.96 16.25 5.66
CA GLU A 226 13.83 17.39 6.00
C GLU A 226 13.27 18.75 5.50
N ASP A 227 13.32 19.80 6.32
CA ASP A 227 12.88 21.14 5.90
C ASP A 227 14.02 21.98 5.27
N VAL A 228 15.28 21.64 5.54
CA VAL A 228 16.47 22.38 5.09
C VAL A 228 17.25 21.61 4.03
N ARG A 229 17.31 22.17 2.81
CA ARG A 229 17.98 21.54 1.64
C ARG A 229 17.39 20.18 1.23
N ASN A 230 16.11 19.95 1.52
CA ASN A 230 15.38 18.76 1.12
C ASN A 230 15.56 18.39 -0.37
N GLU A 231 16.13 17.22 -0.62
CA GLU A 231 16.35 16.62 -1.93
C GLU A 231 15.34 15.51 -2.28
N SER A 232 14.18 15.49 -1.60
CA SER A 232 13.07 14.59 -1.89
C SER A 232 12.70 14.64 -3.38
N SER A 233 12.55 13.46 -3.98
CA SER A 233 12.35 13.34 -5.41
C SER A 233 11.53 12.11 -5.77
N ASP A 234 10.90 12.14 -6.93
CA ASP A 234 10.22 10.98 -7.49
C ASP A 234 10.54 10.83 -8.97
N GLY A 235 10.21 9.67 -9.52
CA GLY A 235 10.44 9.42 -10.93
C GLY A 235 9.77 8.18 -11.47
N GLY A 236 9.44 8.20 -12.75
CA GLY A 236 8.81 7.08 -13.44
C GLY A 236 7.38 6.83 -12.96
N CYS A 237 7.00 5.55 -12.87
CA CYS A 237 5.67 5.14 -12.46
C CYS A 237 5.61 4.81 -10.96
N HIS A 238 5.03 5.71 -10.18
CA HIS A 238 4.86 5.58 -8.74
C HIS A 238 3.44 6.00 -8.31
N PRO A 239 3.02 5.63 -7.09
CA PRO A 239 1.74 6.05 -6.51
C PRO A 239 1.50 7.57 -6.56
#